data_AF-A0A7C3R0L4-F1
#
_entry.id   AF-A0A7C3R0L4-F1
#
_cell.length_a   1.000
_cell.length_b   1.000
_cell.length_c   1.000
_cell.angle_alpha   90.00
_cell.angle_beta   90.00
_cell.angle_gamma   90.00
#
_symmetry.space_group_name_H-M   'P 1'
#
loop_
_entity.id
_entity.type
_entity.pdbx_description
1 polymer ?
#
loop_
_entity_poly.entity_id
_entity_poly.type
_entity_poly.pdbx_seq_one_letter_code
_entity_poly.pdbx_strand_id
1 'polypeptide(L)'
;RGFAGYWVVPAGEETAINGRWVRGPGKSFFEAVEREFGKLPIIAEDLGLITADVVALREELGLPGMRVLQFAFDADASSPHLPHNYTRDLVVYTGTHDNDTTLGWYATRDEVIQHRVRRYTGTDGRDINWTFIRLAMNSVADMALYPLQDVLGLGSEARLNLPGRPHGNWTWRYRQEMLTKRLATTLREMAIASGRWPEPGMKEADTAPKVLEYEEF
;
A
#
# COMPACT_ATOMS: atom_id res chain seq x y z
N ARG A 1 -8.80 2.52 10.45
CA ARG A 1 -8.91 3.42 11.63
C ARG A 1 -10.35 3.73 12.09
N GLY A 2 -11.28 4.12 11.20
CA GLY A 2 -12.64 4.58 11.56
C GLY A 2 -13.46 3.61 12.43
N PHE A 3 -13.19 2.30 12.31
CA PHE A 3 -13.81 1.27 13.13
C PHE A 3 -13.42 1.35 14.62
N ALA A 4 -12.23 1.85 14.97
CA ALA A 4 -11.84 2.09 16.36
C ALA A 4 -12.37 3.44 16.84
N GLY A 5 -12.17 4.48 16.03
CA GLY A 5 -12.70 5.82 16.25
C GLY A 5 -12.67 6.65 14.97
N TYR A 6 -13.64 7.55 14.83
CA TYR A 6 -13.78 8.42 13.66
C TYR A 6 -13.97 9.88 14.09
N TRP A 7 -13.48 10.79 13.24
CA TRP A 7 -13.59 12.23 13.45
C TRP A 7 -14.93 12.73 12.92
N VAL A 8 -15.73 13.35 13.77
CA VAL A 8 -17.05 13.88 13.43
C VAL A 8 -16.99 15.40 13.40
N VAL A 9 -17.36 15.96 12.26
CA VAL A 9 -17.45 17.42 12.04
C VAL A 9 -18.93 17.77 11.84
N PRO A 10 -19.48 18.76 12.57
CA PRO A 10 -20.84 19.23 12.33
C PRO A 10 -21.05 19.68 10.88
N ALA A 11 -22.21 19.35 10.32
CA ALA A 11 -22.58 19.83 8.99
C ALA A 11 -22.66 21.37 8.99
N GLY A 12 -22.02 22.00 8.01
CA GLY A 12 -21.94 23.47 7.90
C GLY A 12 -20.59 24.07 8.30
N GLU A 13 -19.70 23.32 8.95
CA GLU A 13 -18.32 23.76 9.15
C GLU A 13 -17.58 23.86 7.81
N GLU A 14 -16.85 24.96 7.62
CA GLU A 14 -16.02 25.19 6.42
C GLU A 14 -14.74 24.34 6.42
N THR A 15 -14.29 23.90 7.61
CA THR A 15 -13.06 23.13 7.78
C THR A 15 -13.25 21.99 8.78
N ALA A 16 -12.33 21.02 8.78
CA ALA A 16 -12.39 19.89 9.70
C ALA A 16 -11.87 20.18 11.11
N ILE A 17 -11.46 21.43 11.42
CA ILE A 17 -10.82 21.78 12.70
C ILE A 17 -11.77 21.58 13.89
N ASN A 18 -13.03 21.98 13.74
CA ASN A 18 -14.04 21.95 14.80
C ASN A 18 -14.77 20.61 14.87
N GLY A 19 -14.02 19.52 14.97
CA GLY A 19 -14.56 18.17 15.14
C GLY A 19 -14.29 17.56 16.50
N ARG A 20 -14.76 16.32 16.67
CA ARG A 20 -14.46 15.49 17.85
C ARG A 20 -14.32 14.02 17.47
N TRP A 21 -13.49 13.30 18.22
CA TRP A 21 -13.39 11.85 18.10
C TRP A 21 -14.61 11.17 18.73
N VAL A 22 -15.21 10.25 17.99
CA VAL A 22 -16.28 9.37 18.46
C VAL A 22 -15.82 7.91 18.32
N ARG A 23 -16.10 7.09 19.33
CA ARG A 23 -15.75 5.67 19.33
C ARG A 23 -16.50 4.94 18.22
N GLY A 24 -15.77 4.16 17.43
CA GLY A 24 -16.33 3.29 16.40
C GLY A 24 -16.86 1.97 16.98
N PRO A 25 -17.47 1.12 16.14
CA PRO A 25 -18.05 -0.16 16.57
C PRO A 25 -17.01 -1.20 17.03
N GLY A 26 -15.74 -1.02 16.66
CA GLY A 26 -14.64 -1.90 17.01
C GLY A 26 -14.84 -3.32 16.50
N LYS A 27 -14.44 -4.28 17.32
CA LYS A 27 -14.44 -5.72 17.01
C LYS A 27 -15.84 -6.28 16.70
N SER A 28 -16.88 -5.76 17.35
CA SER A 28 -18.25 -6.30 17.23
C SER A 28 -18.78 -6.25 15.79
N PHE A 29 -18.36 -5.26 15.00
CA PHE A 29 -18.66 -5.19 13.57
C PHE A 29 -18.04 -6.37 12.80
N PHE A 30 -16.76 -6.64 13.03
CA PHE A 30 -16.04 -7.71 12.34
C PHE A 30 -16.54 -9.09 12.76
N GLU A 31 -16.89 -9.29 14.02
CA GLU A 31 -17.52 -10.52 14.51
C GLU A 31 -18.89 -10.76 13.86
N ALA A 32 -19.67 -9.68 13.62
CA ALA A 32 -20.93 -9.78 12.90
C ALA A 32 -20.73 -10.14 11.43
N VAL A 33 -19.75 -9.52 10.76
CA VAL A 33 -19.37 -9.83 9.38
C VAL A 33 -18.89 -11.27 9.25
N GLU A 34 -18.04 -11.74 10.17
CA GLU A 34 -17.51 -13.11 10.15
C GLU A 34 -18.62 -14.14 10.40
N ARG A 35 -19.58 -13.85 11.27
CA ARG A 35 -20.73 -14.73 11.48
C ARG A 35 -21.60 -14.90 10.24
N GLU A 36 -21.78 -13.84 9.45
CA GLU A 36 -22.64 -13.85 8.27
C GLU A 36 -21.92 -14.40 7.03
N PHE A 37 -20.68 -13.96 6.80
CA PHE A 37 -19.95 -14.21 5.55
C PHE A 37 -18.76 -15.15 5.71
N GLY A 38 -18.42 -15.54 6.94
CA GLY A 38 -17.16 -16.21 7.26
C GLY A 38 -15.97 -15.25 7.25
N LYS A 39 -14.76 -15.81 7.36
CA LYS A 39 -13.52 -15.03 7.37
C LYS A 39 -13.29 -14.37 6.00
N LEU A 40 -13.21 -13.05 5.97
CA LEU A 40 -12.96 -12.27 4.76
C LEU A 40 -11.47 -11.84 4.64
N PRO A 41 -10.92 -11.75 3.41
CA PRO A 41 -9.54 -11.34 3.18
C PRO A 41 -9.37 -9.81 3.25
N ILE A 42 -9.55 -9.24 4.45
CA ILE A 42 -9.50 -7.80 4.68
C ILE A 42 -8.04 -7.34 4.92
N ILE A 43 -7.60 -6.31 4.20
CA ILE A 43 -6.36 -5.57 4.45
C ILE A 43 -6.73 -4.25 5.12
N ALA A 44 -6.09 -3.92 6.23
CA ALA A 44 -6.31 -2.68 6.94
C ALA A 44 -5.44 -1.55 6.36
N GLU A 45 -6.08 -0.54 5.77
CA GLU A 45 -5.42 0.75 5.56
C GLU A 45 -5.22 1.43 6.93
N ASP A 46 -3.97 1.42 7.38
CA ASP A 46 -3.51 1.92 8.68
C ASP A 46 -2.40 2.99 8.56
N LEU A 47 -2.39 3.75 7.45
CA LEU A 47 -1.39 4.78 7.18
C LEU A 47 -1.70 6.09 7.93
N GLY A 48 -0.69 6.94 8.12
CA GLY A 48 -0.78 8.20 8.85
C GLY A 48 -0.71 8.02 10.38
N LEU A 49 -1.07 9.05 11.14
CA LEU A 49 -1.04 9.00 12.61
C LEU A 49 -2.11 8.03 13.13
N ILE A 50 -1.71 6.83 13.55
CA ILE A 50 -2.58 5.83 14.17
C ILE A 50 -2.42 5.81 15.69
N THR A 51 -3.53 5.62 16.38
CA THR A 51 -3.58 5.51 17.84
C THR A 51 -3.43 4.03 18.27
N ALA A 52 -3.02 3.80 19.52
CA ALA A 52 -2.74 2.45 20.02
C ALA A 52 -3.96 1.50 19.96
N ASP A 53 -5.17 2.03 20.09
CA ASP A 53 -6.42 1.27 19.95
C ASP A 53 -6.67 0.79 18.51
N VAL A 54 -6.22 1.53 17.49
CA VAL A 54 -6.28 1.09 16.08
C VAL A 54 -5.32 -0.09 15.86
N VAL A 55 -4.10 0.01 16.40
CA VAL A 55 -3.10 -1.07 16.30
C VAL A 55 -3.60 -2.33 17.01
N ALA A 56 -4.09 -2.19 18.25
CA ALA A 56 -4.63 -3.29 19.02
C ALA A 56 -5.83 -3.96 18.32
N LEU A 57 -6.76 -3.18 17.78
CA LEU A 57 -7.92 -3.74 17.06
C LEU A 57 -7.48 -4.52 15.81
N ARG A 58 -6.53 -3.99 15.04
CA ARG A 58 -6.00 -4.65 13.84
C ARG A 58 -5.34 -5.98 14.19
N GLU A 59 -4.50 -5.99 15.22
CA GLU A 59 -3.76 -7.18 15.68
C GLU A 59 -4.69 -8.24 16.27
N GLU A 60 -5.68 -7.82 17.07
CA GLU A 60 -6.71 -8.72 17.61
C GLU A 60 -7.52 -9.41 16.51
N LEU A 61 -7.78 -8.71 15.41
CA LEU A 61 -8.50 -9.23 14.25
C LEU A 61 -7.58 -9.98 13.26
N GLY A 62 -6.26 -9.97 13.48
CA GLY A 62 -5.28 -10.58 12.57
C GLY A 62 -5.31 -10.01 11.16
N LEU A 63 -5.59 -8.71 11.02
CA LEU A 63 -5.68 -8.04 9.72
C LEU A 63 -4.32 -7.51 9.27
N PRO A 64 -3.86 -7.81 8.04
CA PRO A 64 -2.62 -7.24 7.53
C PRO A 64 -2.68 -5.71 7.46
N GLY A 65 -1.62 -5.05 7.95
CA GLY A 65 -1.44 -3.59 7.79
C GLY A 65 -0.74 -3.22 6.49
N MET A 66 -0.61 -1.92 6.24
CA MET A 66 0.07 -1.39 5.05
C MET A 66 1.40 -0.72 5.41
N ARG A 67 2.40 -0.86 4.55
CA ARG A 67 3.64 -0.06 4.58
C ARG A 67 3.92 0.53 3.21
N VAL A 68 4.35 1.79 3.16
CA VAL A 68 4.62 2.50 1.91
C VAL A 68 6.05 3.01 1.94
N LEU A 69 6.90 2.49 1.04
CA LEU A 69 8.34 2.81 1.01
C LEU A 69 8.62 4.30 0.80
N GLN A 70 7.76 5.02 0.07
CA GLN A 70 7.89 6.47 -0.11
C GLN A 70 7.80 7.27 1.21
N PHE A 71 7.26 6.69 2.29
CA PHE A 71 7.21 7.32 3.62
C PHE A 71 8.37 6.87 4.54
N ALA A 72 9.23 5.96 4.07
CA ALA A 72 10.25 5.33 4.89
C ALA A 72 11.39 6.26 5.29
N PHE A 73 11.68 7.27 4.47
CA PHE A 73 12.95 8.01 4.54
C PHE A 73 12.82 9.43 5.12
N ASP A 74 11.59 9.85 5.44
CA ASP A 74 11.31 11.18 6.00
C ASP A 74 11.66 11.29 7.49
N ALA A 75 11.69 10.15 8.20
CA ALA A 75 12.11 10.05 9.59
C ALA A 75 13.51 9.39 9.72
N ASP A 76 13.90 9.04 10.95
CA ASP A 76 15.12 8.28 11.22
C ASP A 76 14.91 6.77 11.00
N ALA A 77 15.85 5.95 11.49
CA ALA A 77 15.79 4.50 11.37
C ALA A 77 14.59 3.85 12.09
N SER A 78 13.84 4.58 12.93
CA SER A 78 12.64 4.07 13.60
C SER A 78 11.40 4.08 12.70
N SER A 79 11.48 4.60 11.48
CA SER A 79 10.33 4.67 10.57
C SER A 79 9.71 3.28 10.39
N PRO A 80 8.39 3.11 10.67
CA PRO A 80 7.73 1.82 10.51
C PRO A 80 7.66 1.38 9.04
N HIS A 81 7.91 2.32 8.11
CA HIS A 81 7.93 2.09 6.67
C HIS A 81 9.32 1.66 6.15
N LEU A 82 10.33 1.53 7.00
CA LEU A 82 11.61 0.92 6.62
C LEU A 82 11.55 -0.61 6.74
N PRO A 83 12.00 -1.37 5.72
CA PRO A 83 11.89 -2.82 5.70
C PRO A 83 12.47 -3.59 6.90
N HIS A 84 13.50 -3.08 7.58
CA HIS A 84 14.06 -3.75 8.76
C HIS A 84 13.15 -3.64 10.00
N ASN A 85 12.15 -2.76 9.98
CA ASN A 85 11.13 -2.62 11.01
C ASN A 85 9.84 -3.38 10.68
N TYR A 86 9.81 -4.12 9.57
CA TYR A 86 8.62 -4.87 9.16
C TYR A 86 8.46 -6.16 9.97
N THR A 87 7.21 -6.56 10.11
CA THR A 87 6.80 -7.89 10.55
C THR A 87 6.15 -8.64 9.39
N ARG A 88 5.78 -9.90 9.62
CA ARG A 88 4.76 -10.59 8.81
C ARG A 88 3.38 -9.91 9.02
N ASP A 89 2.37 -10.35 8.29
CA ASP A 89 1.02 -9.77 8.25
C ASP A 89 1.03 -8.30 7.77
N LEU A 90 1.75 -8.06 6.68
CA LEU A 90 1.86 -6.74 6.06
C LEU A 90 1.74 -6.83 4.54
N VAL A 91 1.19 -5.75 3.97
CA VAL A 91 1.25 -5.45 2.55
C VAL A 91 2.17 -4.25 2.35
N VAL A 92 3.29 -4.46 1.68
CA VAL A 92 4.22 -3.38 1.33
C VAL A 92 3.89 -2.83 -0.06
N TYR A 93 3.95 -1.51 -0.17
CA TYR A 93 3.82 -0.76 -1.40
C TYR A 93 5.08 0.06 -1.67
N THR A 94 5.44 0.25 -2.92
CA THR A 94 6.39 1.32 -3.29
C THR A 94 5.74 2.68 -3.03
N GLY A 95 4.58 2.90 -3.65
CA GLY A 95 3.61 3.97 -3.43
C GLY A 95 2.19 3.46 -3.68
N THR A 96 1.18 4.17 -3.19
CA THR A 96 -0.23 3.92 -3.52
C THR A 96 -0.65 4.78 -4.72
N HIS A 97 -1.95 4.78 -5.06
CA HIS A 97 -2.49 5.68 -6.09
C HIS A 97 -2.46 7.17 -5.70
N ASP A 98 -2.40 7.48 -4.40
CA ASP A 98 -2.34 8.85 -3.87
C ASP A 98 -0.92 9.42 -3.87
N ASN A 99 0.07 8.54 -3.98
CA ASN A 99 1.47 8.89 -4.10
C ASN A 99 1.81 9.33 -5.54
N ASP A 100 2.91 10.07 -5.68
CA ASP A 100 3.55 10.18 -6.98
C ASP A 100 4.16 8.82 -7.38
N THR A 101 4.50 8.66 -8.66
CA THR A 101 5.41 7.58 -9.10
C THR A 101 6.70 7.63 -8.30
N THR A 102 7.39 6.51 -8.12
CA THR A 102 8.63 6.47 -7.35
C THR A 102 9.72 7.34 -7.99
N LEU A 103 9.76 7.47 -9.32
CA LEU A 103 10.67 8.39 -10.00
C LEU A 103 10.31 9.85 -9.74
N GLY A 104 9.04 10.22 -9.90
CA GLY A 104 8.56 11.58 -9.61
C GLY A 104 8.76 11.99 -8.14
N TRP A 105 8.44 11.07 -7.22
CA TRP A 105 8.70 11.22 -5.80
C TRP A 105 10.20 11.45 -5.55
N TYR A 106 11.08 10.57 -6.00
CA TYR A 106 12.52 10.65 -5.72
C TYR A 106 13.13 11.95 -6.29
N ALA A 107 12.76 12.32 -7.52
CA ALA A 107 13.27 13.52 -8.19
C ALA A 107 12.89 14.83 -7.47
N THR A 108 11.81 14.83 -6.69
CA THR A 108 11.32 16.01 -5.94
C THR A 108 11.71 16.00 -4.47
N ARG A 109 12.38 14.95 -3.97
CA ARG A 109 12.90 14.93 -2.59
C ARG A 109 14.18 15.77 -2.46
N ASP A 110 14.38 16.33 -1.27
CA ASP A 110 15.62 16.99 -0.92
C ASP A 110 16.81 16.01 -0.95
N GLU A 111 18.01 16.52 -1.23
CA GLU A 111 19.23 15.72 -1.36
C GLU A 111 19.53 14.88 -0.11
N VAL A 112 19.16 15.36 1.09
CA VAL A 112 19.31 14.59 2.34
C VAL A 112 18.49 13.30 2.32
N ILE A 113 17.25 13.37 1.83
CA ILE A 113 16.36 12.21 1.72
C ILE A 113 16.83 11.29 0.61
N GLN A 114 17.20 11.85 -0.55
CA GLN A 114 17.78 11.07 -1.64
C GLN A 114 19.05 10.33 -1.19
N HIS A 115 19.91 10.98 -0.40
CA HIS A 115 21.10 10.37 0.18
C HIS A 115 20.75 9.22 1.12
N ARG A 116 19.78 9.39 2.02
CA ARG A 116 19.31 8.31 2.91
C ARG A 116 18.83 7.10 2.12
N VAL A 117 18.05 7.32 1.06
CA VAL A 117 17.58 6.27 0.16
C VAL A 117 18.76 5.51 -0.45
N ARG A 118 19.75 6.23 -1.02
CA ARG A 118 20.94 5.62 -1.62
C ARG A 118 21.75 4.83 -0.61
N ARG A 119 21.94 5.35 0.61
CA ARG A 119 22.65 4.65 1.68
C ARG A 119 21.94 3.40 2.16
N TYR A 120 20.62 3.48 2.34
CA TYR A 120 19.83 2.34 2.81
C TYR A 120 19.79 1.20 1.79
N THR A 121 19.68 1.55 0.50
CA THR A 121 19.47 0.57 -0.57
C THR A 121 20.75 0.16 -1.31
N GLY A 122 21.86 0.88 -1.09
CA GLY A 122 23.12 0.67 -1.82
C GLY A 122 23.07 1.07 -3.29
N THR A 123 22.05 1.80 -3.73
CA THR A 123 21.89 2.27 -5.12
C THR A 123 22.58 3.61 -5.37
N ASP A 124 22.84 3.93 -6.63
CA ASP A 124 23.23 5.28 -7.07
C ASP A 124 22.04 6.21 -7.37
N GLY A 125 20.81 5.65 -7.37
CA GLY A 125 19.56 6.37 -7.52
C GLY A 125 19.04 6.47 -8.96
N ARG A 126 19.75 5.92 -9.96
CA ARG A 126 19.33 5.98 -11.38
C ARG A 126 18.07 5.16 -11.66
N ASP A 127 18.00 3.94 -11.12
CA ASP A 127 16.88 3.02 -11.29
C ASP A 127 16.07 2.89 -9.99
N ILE A 128 15.65 4.03 -9.43
CA ILE A 128 15.08 4.06 -8.08
C ILE A 128 13.72 3.34 -7.99
N ASN A 129 12.90 3.40 -9.04
CA ASN A 129 11.65 2.62 -9.14
C ASN A 129 11.93 1.12 -9.02
N TRP A 130 12.88 0.58 -9.77
CA TRP A 130 13.26 -0.84 -9.68
C TRP A 130 13.94 -1.18 -8.35
N THR A 131 14.70 -0.24 -7.79
CA THR A 131 15.27 -0.38 -6.45
C THR A 131 14.17 -0.54 -5.40
N PHE A 132 13.11 0.27 -5.48
CA PHE A 132 11.95 0.20 -4.58
C PHE A 132 11.13 -1.07 -4.78
N ILE A 133 10.89 -1.50 -6.01
CA ILE A 133 10.21 -2.79 -6.29
C ILE A 133 11.01 -3.95 -5.69
N ARG A 134 12.33 -3.97 -5.89
CA ARG A 134 13.22 -4.99 -5.31
C ARG A 134 13.19 -4.94 -3.77
N LEU A 135 13.19 -3.75 -3.19
CA LEU A 135 13.14 -3.56 -1.74
C LEU A 135 11.82 -4.08 -1.15
N ALA A 136 10.70 -3.82 -1.82
CA ALA A 136 9.39 -4.36 -1.45
C ALA A 136 9.38 -5.90 -1.53
N MET A 137 9.84 -6.46 -2.66
CA MET A 137 9.92 -7.91 -2.85
C MET A 137 10.84 -8.61 -1.83
N ASN A 138 11.98 -8.03 -1.50
CA ASN A 138 12.93 -8.64 -0.56
C ASN A 138 12.56 -8.42 0.92
N SER A 139 11.51 -7.66 1.21
CA SER A 139 11.05 -7.44 2.58
C SER A 139 10.38 -8.70 3.17
N VAL A 140 10.19 -8.72 4.49
CA VAL A 140 9.49 -9.81 5.19
C VAL A 140 7.97 -9.75 5.06
N ALA A 141 7.39 -8.70 4.46
CA ALA A 141 5.95 -8.56 4.27
C ALA A 141 5.38 -9.71 3.43
N ASP A 142 4.16 -10.17 3.72
CA ASP A 142 3.59 -11.32 2.99
C ASP A 142 3.16 -10.95 1.57
N MET A 143 2.78 -9.70 1.34
CA MET A 143 2.42 -9.20 0.00
C MET A 143 3.23 -7.96 -0.36
N ALA A 144 3.75 -7.93 -1.58
CA ALA A 144 4.44 -6.77 -2.15
C ALA A 144 3.68 -6.29 -3.39
N LEU A 145 3.16 -5.07 -3.33
CA LEU A 145 2.40 -4.42 -4.40
C LEU A 145 3.15 -3.20 -4.90
N TYR A 146 3.06 -2.92 -6.19
CA TYR A 146 3.72 -1.77 -6.80
C TYR A 146 2.89 -1.29 -7.99
N PRO A 147 2.68 0.02 -8.16
CA PRO A 147 1.95 0.56 -9.29
C PRO A 147 2.59 0.19 -10.62
N LEU A 148 1.78 0.00 -11.65
CA LEU A 148 2.28 -0.27 -13.01
C LEU A 148 3.18 0.86 -13.52
N GLN A 149 2.94 2.10 -13.10
CA GLN A 149 3.78 3.27 -13.40
C GLN A 149 5.23 3.07 -12.96
N ASP A 150 5.46 2.45 -11.79
CA ASP A 150 6.79 2.16 -11.29
C ASP A 150 7.47 1.07 -12.11
N VAL A 151 6.73 0.03 -12.52
CA VAL A 151 7.25 -1.01 -13.42
C VAL A 151 7.65 -0.43 -14.79
N LEU A 152 6.85 0.52 -15.29
CA LEU A 152 7.10 1.21 -16.55
C LEU A 152 8.20 2.27 -16.46
N GLY A 153 8.63 2.65 -15.25
CA GLY A 153 9.64 3.69 -15.06
C GLY A 153 9.18 5.07 -15.53
N LEU A 154 7.94 5.44 -15.21
CA LEU A 154 7.36 6.74 -15.55
C LEU A 154 7.55 7.77 -14.43
N GLY A 155 7.55 9.05 -14.79
CA GLY A 155 7.64 10.17 -13.85
C GLY A 155 6.28 10.70 -13.40
N SER A 156 6.27 11.92 -12.85
CA SER A 156 5.07 12.56 -12.29
C SER A 156 3.94 12.78 -13.30
N GLU A 157 4.21 12.73 -14.61
CA GLU A 157 3.19 12.74 -15.66
C GLU A 157 2.25 11.52 -15.59
N ALA A 158 2.66 10.46 -14.90
CA ALA A 158 1.88 9.24 -14.72
C ALA A 158 1.22 9.11 -13.33
N ARG A 159 1.31 10.14 -12.48
CA ARG A 159 0.65 10.16 -11.17
C ARG A 159 -0.86 9.96 -11.32
N LEU A 160 -1.42 9.01 -10.56
CA LEU A 160 -2.85 8.67 -10.69
C LEU A 160 -3.74 9.66 -9.96
N ASN A 161 -3.41 10.01 -8.71
CA ASN A 161 -4.17 10.96 -7.91
C ASN A 161 -3.23 11.90 -7.14
N LEU A 162 -3.62 13.17 -7.03
CA LEU A 162 -3.02 14.16 -6.13
C LEU A 162 -4.09 14.58 -5.11
N PRO A 163 -4.07 14.01 -3.88
CA PRO A 163 -5.02 14.36 -2.84
C PRO A 163 -5.10 15.86 -2.58
N GLY A 164 -6.31 16.36 -2.34
CA GLY A 164 -6.57 17.80 -2.15
C GLY A 164 -6.73 18.60 -3.45
N ARG A 165 -6.42 18.03 -4.62
CA ARG A 165 -6.69 18.67 -5.92
C ARG A 165 -8.03 18.17 -6.50
N PRO A 166 -8.96 19.07 -6.89
CA PRO A 166 -10.28 18.65 -7.36
C PRO A 166 -10.32 18.14 -8.82
N HIS A 167 -9.29 18.44 -9.63
CA HIS A 167 -9.31 18.17 -11.08
C HIS A 167 -7.99 17.57 -11.58
N GLY A 168 -8.07 16.78 -12.66
CA GLY A 168 -6.92 16.20 -13.35
C GLY A 168 -6.48 14.81 -12.85
N ASN A 169 -7.13 14.26 -11.84
CA ASN A 169 -6.85 12.94 -11.28
C ASN A 169 -7.57 11.81 -12.05
N TRP A 170 -7.13 10.56 -11.84
CA TRP A 170 -7.76 9.34 -12.35
C TRP A 170 -7.79 9.20 -13.87
N THR A 171 -6.95 9.96 -14.57
CA THR A 171 -6.92 10.00 -16.05
C THR A 171 -5.77 9.21 -16.66
N TRP A 172 -4.78 8.78 -15.87
CA TRP A 172 -3.64 8.05 -16.40
C TRP A 172 -4.06 6.70 -17.00
N ARG A 173 -3.50 6.39 -18.17
CA ARG A 173 -3.73 5.15 -18.90
C ARG A 173 -2.41 4.68 -19.51
N TYR A 174 -2.22 3.37 -19.59
CA TYR A 174 -1.16 2.77 -20.38
C TYR A 174 -1.69 2.34 -21.75
N ARG A 175 -0.77 2.13 -22.70
CA ARG A 175 -1.07 1.47 -23.97
C ARG A 175 -0.46 0.07 -23.97
N GLN A 176 -1.10 -0.88 -24.65
CA GLN A 176 -0.73 -2.29 -24.59
C GLN A 176 0.74 -2.54 -24.94
N GLU A 177 1.29 -1.79 -25.89
CA GLU A 177 2.69 -1.89 -26.33
C GLU A 177 3.72 -1.49 -25.26
N MET A 178 3.31 -0.79 -24.20
CA MET A 178 4.18 -0.50 -23.07
C MET A 178 4.48 -1.76 -22.25
N LEU A 179 3.59 -2.77 -22.31
CA LEU A 179 3.75 -4.05 -21.62
C LEU A 179 4.68 -4.98 -22.43
N THR A 180 5.99 -4.84 -22.20
CA THR A 180 6.99 -5.64 -22.92
C THR A 180 7.30 -6.97 -22.22
N LYS A 181 7.70 -7.98 -23.01
CA LYS A 181 8.20 -9.26 -22.46
C LYS A 181 9.37 -9.07 -21.49
N ARG A 182 10.22 -8.07 -21.73
CA ARG A 182 11.35 -7.73 -20.85
C ARG A 182 10.88 -7.40 -19.43
N LEU A 183 9.83 -6.57 -19.29
CA LEU A 183 9.29 -6.22 -17.97
C LEU A 183 8.76 -7.46 -17.23
N ALA A 184 8.03 -8.31 -17.93
CA ALA A 184 7.52 -9.56 -17.36
C ALA A 184 8.65 -10.50 -16.93
N THR A 185 9.69 -10.67 -17.75
CA THR A 185 10.88 -11.46 -17.41
C THR A 185 11.59 -10.91 -16.18
N THR A 186 11.85 -9.60 -16.14
CA THR A 186 12.50 -8.96 -14.98
C THR A 186 11.69 -9.13 -13.70
N LEU A 187 10.38 -8.89 -13.74
CA LEU A 187 9.50 -9.10 -12.57
C LEU A 187 9.52 -10.57 -12.11
N ARG A 188 9.46 -11.51 -13.06
CA ARG A 188 9.53 -12.95 -12.76
C ARG A 188 10.86 -13.32 -12.10
N GLU A 189 11.99 -12.86 -12.64
CA GLU A 189 13.31 -13.14 -12.08
C GLU A 189 13.45 -12.58 -10.67
N MET A 190 12.97 -11.35 -10.41
CA MET A 190 12.98 -10.78 -9.06
C MET A 190 12.06 -11.55 -8.11
N ALA A 191 10.86 -11.93 -8.56
CA ALA A 191 9.94 -12.73 -7.76
C ALA A 191 10.53 -14.11 -7.42
N ILE A 192 11.23 -14.77 -8.36
CA ILE A 192 11.96 -16.02 -8.08
C ILE A 192 13.05 -15.78 -7.04
N ALA A 193 13.90 -14.76 -7.25
CA ALA A 193 15.00 -14.44 -6.34
C ALA A 193 14.53 -14.08 -4.93
N SER A 194 13.34 -13.49 -4.79
CA SER A 194 12.76 -13.11 -3.51
C SER A 194 11.83 -14.17 -2.90
N GLY A 195 11.72 -15.36 -3.49
CA GLY A 195 10.83 -16.42 -3.01
C GLY A 195 9.33 -16.10 -3.10
N ARG A 196 8.93 -15.25 -4.06
CA ARG A 196 7.54 -14.82 -4.32
C ARG A 196 6.98 -15.34 -5.65
N TRP A 197 7.73 -16.16 -6.37
CA TRP A 197 7.23 -16.84 -7.56
C TRP A 197 6.60 -18.18 -7.14
N PRO A 198 5.32 -18.44 -7.45
CA PRO A 198 4.69 -19.72 -7.13
C PRO A 198 5.39 -20.85 -7.89
N GLU A 199 5.57 -22.00 -7.23
CA GLU A 199 6.11 -23.18 -7.90
C GLU A 199 5.13 -23.67 -8.99
N PRO A 200 5.64 -24.10 -10.16
CA PRO A 200 4.79 -24.71 -11.19
C PRO A 200 3.98 -25.88 -10.61
N GLY A 201 2.65 -25.79 -10.62
CA GLY A 201 1.76 -26.82 -10.08
C GLY A 201 1.20 -26.54 -8.69
N MET A 202 1.59 -25.44 -8.01
CA MET A 202 0.76 -24.89 -6.95
C MET A 202 -0.57 -24.47 -7.55
N LYS A 203 -1.64 -25.21 -7.21
CA LYS A 203 -2.99 -24.68 -7.39
C LYS A 203 -3.08 -23.45 -6.49
N GLU A 204 -3.58 -22.33 -7.01
CA GLU A 204 -4.17 -21.32 -6.14
C GLU A 204 -5.11 -22.06 -5.18
N ALA A 205 -5.06 -21.74 -3.88
CA ALA A 205 -6.10 -22.22 -2.99
C ALA A 205 -7.44 -21.86 -3.65
N ASP A 206 -8.39 -22.79 -3.68
CA ASP A 206 -9.67 -22.59 -4.35
C ASP A 206 -10.41 -21.45 -3.63
N THR A 207 -10.14 -20.22 -4.07
CA THR A 207 -10.64 -18.96 -3.51
C THR A 207 -11.68 -18.36 -4.43
N ALA A 208 -12.37 -19.19 -5.23
CA ALA A 208 -13.52 -18.72 -5.99
C ALA A 208 -14.45 -18.00 -5.00
N PRO A 209 -14.69 -16.68 -5.18
CA PRO A 209 -15.54 -15.94 -4.27
C PRO A 209 -16.91 -16.62 -4.29
N LYS A 210 -17.49 -16.87 -3.11
CA LYS A 210 -18.88 -17.31 -3.04
C LYS A 210 -19.74 -16.24 -3.72
N VAL A 211 -20.31 -16.59 -4.87
CA VAL A 211 -21.32 -15.78 -5.54
C VAL A 211 -22.59 -15.93 -4.71
N LEU A 212 -23.02 -14.83 -4.08
CA LEU A 212 -24.32 -14.77 -3.43
C LEU A 212 -25.35 -14.51 -4.52
N GLU A 213 -26.27 -15.46 -4.74
CA GLU A 213 -27.44 -15.22 -5.58
C GLU A 213 -28.46 -14.42 -4.76
N TYR A 214 -28.87 -13.27 -5.30
CA TYR A 214 -29.93 -12.46 -4.72
C TYR A 214 -31.24 -12.78 -5.44
N GLU A 215 -32.33 -12.99 -4.70
CA GLU A 215 -33.66 -13.01 -5.30
C GLU A 215 -34.02 -11.59 -5.77
N GLU A 216 -34.38 -11.43 -7.04
CA GLU A 216 -34.96 -10.18 -7.53
C GLU A 216 -36.35 -10.01 -6.91
N PHE A 217 -36.60 -8.85 -6.28
CA PHE A 217 -37.91 -8.48 -5.73
C PHE A 217 -38.93 -8.16 -6.82
#